data_AF-A0AAC8TFU8-F1
#
_entry.id   AF-A0AAC8TFU8-F1
#
_cell.length_a   1.000
_cell.length_b   1.000
_cell.length_c   1.000
_cell.angle_alpha   90.00
_cell.angle_beta   90.00
_cell.angle_gamma   90.00
#
_symmetry.space_group_name_H-M   'P 1'
#
loop_
_entity.id
_entity.type
_entity.pdbx_description
1 polymer ?
#
loop_
_entity_poly.entity_id
_entity_poly.type
_entity_poly.pdbx_seq_one_letter_code
_entity_poly.pdbx_strand_id
1 'polypeptide(L)'
;MLLSSVVVLSVLASCANAPGSFDEATGTPEAPMEPLAEPSSLANTVLAPPQANFSWWCQPGNLRCYFDPAWSTGQPPLQFTWTFPPGAFSSGGDAPTVSFYPPGTYSVTLRVRDALGQESTVTRPVSPGAQYLPKTGSWSNLARPGSSLDFFATPNGGYTATWYTFTPDGAPVWYTTGISFLYNNSWSAPLYLSTWNGSSNVLTSVGSLELKLMSRSSAAFSYTVNGVSGNEPYTYQLGGLDRTGAWYEPAFSGWGLNLQEHSGFYGAKVAFYEGSQPRWVEGSTTPGPSVSMNLNWRSGPGLCPGCTYVGPPGALPVGSVSIQIPSSSTSGLTKMNITTPSGARWVLPWVNVSKLTQ
;
A
#
# COMPACT_ATOMS: atom_id res chain seq x y z
N MET A 1 -2.31 -17.82 22.44
CA MET A 1 -2.65 -19.25 22.30
C MET A 1 -3.45 -19.37 21.00
N LEU A 2 -2.81 -19.97 19.98
CA LEU A 2 -3.24 -20.37 18.62
C LEU A 2 -3.81 -19.31 17.64
N LEU A 3 -2.94 -18.90 16.70
CA LEU A 3 -3.26 -18.39 15.37
C LEU A 3 -3.70 -19.55 14.45
N SER A 4 -4.53 -19.28 13.44
CA SER A 4 -4.78 -20.18 12.31
C SER A 4 -4.52 -19.48 10.98
N SER A 5 -3.55 -20.00 10.24
CA SER A 5 -3.23 -19.70 8.85
C SER A 5 -3.18 -21.03 8.09
N VAL A 6 -4.11 -21.33 7.19
CA VAL A 6 -3.95 -22.35 6.13
C VAL A 6 -4.95 -22.04 5.01
N VAL A 7 -4.49 -21.70 3.80
CA VAL A 7 -4.98 -22.30 2.52
C VAL A 7 -3.84 -22.20 1.49
N VAL A 8 -3.38 -23.36 1.02
CA VAL A 8 -2.41 -23.55 -0.07
C VAL A 8 -3.09 -24.41 -1.15
N LEU A 9 -3.06 -23.91 -2.39
CA LEU A 9 -2.87 -24.56 -3.70
C LEU A 9 -3.68 -25.82 -4.10
N SER A 10 -4.31 -25.74 -5.28
CA SER A 10 -4.41 -26.87 -6.24
C SER A 10 -5.00 -26.38 -7.58
N VAL A 11 -4.33 -26.66 -8.71
CA VAL A 11 -4.91 -27.29 -9.93
C VAL A 11 -3.76 -27.93 -10.73
N LEU A 12 -3.91 -29.21 -11.06
CA LEU A 12 -3.00 -30.10 -11.78
C LEU A 12 -3.17 -30.00 -13.31
N ALA A 13 -2.06 -30.25 -14.02
CA ALA A 13 -1.99 -30.56 -15.44
C ALA A 13 -2.38 -32.03 -15.72
N SER A 14 -3.00 -32.29 -16.86
CA SER A 14 -3.03 -33.62 -17.47
C SER A 14 -3.28 -33.52 -18.97
N CYS A 15 -2.47 -34.23 -19.76
CA CYS A 15 -2.88 -35.08 -20.89
C CYS A 15 -1.64 -35.63 -21.61
N ALA A 16 -1.45 -36.95 -21.59
CA ALA A 16 -0.49 -37.69 -22.39
C ALA A 16 -1.10 -39.01 -22.90
N ASN A 17 -0.75 -39.36 -24.15
CA ASN A 17 -0.73 -40.67 -24.86
C ASN A 17 -2.08 -41.23 -25.39
N ALA A 18 -2.31 -41.29 -26.72
CA ALA A 18 -1.85 -42.23 -27.80
C ALA A 18 -2.87 -43.40 -28.03
N PRO A 19 -2.86 -44.26 -29.09
CA PRO A 19 -1.96 -44.43 -30.26
C PRO A 19 -2.61 -44.81 -31.64
N GLY A 20 -1.80 -44.86 -32.72
CA GLY A 20 -1.72 -46.01 -33.66
C GLY A 20 -2.49 -46.02 -35.01
N SER A 21 -1.77 -46.13 -36.13
CA SER A 21 -1.87 -47.28 -37.09
C SER A 21 -0.87 -47.15 -38.27
N PHE A 22 -0.28 -48.30 -38.62
CA PHE A 22 0.62 -48.60 -39.73
C PHE A 22 -0.20 -49.04 -40.95
N ASP A 23 0.30 -48.82 -42.17
CA ASP A 23 0.08 -49.75 -43.30
C ASP A 23 1.18 -49.63 -44.38
N GLU A 24 1.43 -50.76 -45.04
CA GLU A 24 2.64 -51.13 -45.77
C GLU A 24 2.49 -51.07 -47.30
N ALA A 25 3.57 -50.66 -47.97
CA ALA A 25 4.06 -50.81 -49.35
C ALA A 25 3.15 -51.24 -50.53
N THR A 26 3.28 -50.50 -51.65
CA THR A 26 3.52 -51.07 -53.00
C THR A 26 4.46 -50.15 -53.79
N GLY A 27 5.48 -50.73 -54.45
CA GLY A 27 6.55 -50.00 -55.14
C GLY A 27 6.45 -50.02 -56.67
N THR A 28 7.17 -49.08 -57.31
CA THR A 28 7.61 -49.08 -58.72
C THR A 28 8.94 -48.33 -58.83
N PRO A 29 9.79 -48.63 -59.84
CA PRO A 29 11.26 -48.57 -59.71
C PRO A 29 11.89 -47.19 -59.98
N GLU A 30 13.04 -47.01 -59.32
CA GLU A 30 13.90 -45.84 -59.24
C GLU A 30 14.73 -45.63 -60.53
N ALA A 31 14.71 -44.42 -61.09
CA ALA A 31 15.57 -43.98 -62.19
C ALA A 31 16.89 -43.38 -61.65
N PRO A 32 17.98 -43.38 -62.43
CA PRO A 32 19.31 -43.05 -61.91
C PRO A 32 19.44 -41.58 -61.48
N MET A 33 20.07 -41.38 -60.32
CA MET A 33 20.38 -40.07 -59.73
C MET A 33 21.24 -39.21 -60.66
N GLU A 34 20.67 -38.09 -61.11
CA GLU A 34 21.41 -36.93 -61.58
C GLU A 34 21.81 -36.10 -60.35
N PRO A 35 23.08 -35.68 -60.17
CA PRO A 35 23.47 -34.91 -59.00
C PRO A 35 22.86 -33.51 -59.10
N LEU A 36 21.80 -33.26 -58.34
CA LEU A 36 21.33 -31.92 -58.03
C LEU A 36 22.49 -31.18 -57.34
N ALA A 37 23.06 -30.21 -58.04
CA ALA A 37 23.94 -29.24 -57.44
C ALA A 37 23.16 -28.53 -56.32
N GLU A 38 23.57 -28.71 -55.06
CA GLU A 38 23.09 -27.86 -53.99
C GLU A 38 23.49 -26.41 -54.31
N PRO A 39 22.55 -25.46 -54.45
CA PRO A 39 22.94 -24.08 -54.38
C PRO A 39 23.39 -23.84 -52.94
N SER A 40 24.70 -23.78 -52.73
CA SER A 40 25.31 -23.29 -51.49
C SER A 40 24.93 -21.81 -51.33
N SER A 41 23.71 -21.53 -50.88
CA SER A 41 23.36 -20.20 -50.41
C SER A 41 23.95 -20.06 -49.01
N LEU A 42 25.18 -19.57 -48.93
CA LEU A 42 25.63 -18.86 -47.74
C LEU A 42 24.71 -17.65 -47.60
N ALA A 43 23.57 -17.82 -46.92
CA ALA A 43 22.83 -16.72 -46.37
C ALA A 43 23.81 -16.01 -45.43
N ASN A 44 24.32 -14.86 -45.87
CA ASN A 44 25.06 -13.95 -45.02
C ASN A 44 24.05 -13.40 -44.00
N THR A 45 23.77 -14.16 -42.96
CA THR A 45 22.97 -13.72 -41.83
C THR A 45 23.76 -12.60 -41.18
N VAL A 46 23.37 -11.35 -41.46
CA VAL A 46 23.84 -10.20 -40.70
C VAL A 46 23.39 -10.44 -39.26
N LEU A 47 24.32 -10.93 -38.43
CA LEU A 47 24.07 -11.15 -37.02
C LEU A 47 23.73 -9.80 -36.39
N ALA A 48 22.57 -9.72 -35.74
CA ALA A 48 22.11 -8.49 -35.11
C ALA A 48 23.13 -8.04 -34.06
N PRO A 49 23.45 -6.72 -33.98
CA PRO A 49 24.36 -6.21 -32.97
C PRO A 49 23.81 -6.51 -31.57
N PRO A 50 24.67 -6.62 -30.55
CA PRO A 50 24.21 -6.89 -29.20
C PRO A 50 23.30 -5.76 -28.71
N GLN A 51 22.34 -6.10 -27.87
CA GLN A 51 21.48 -5.14 -27.18
C GLN A 51 21.61 -5.35 -25.68
N ALA A 52 22.20 -4.36 -25.00
CA ALA A 52 22.31 -4.37 -23.55
C ALA A 52 20.94 -4.12 -22.90
N ASN A 53 20.54 -4.99 -21.99
CA ASN A 53 19.31 -4.82 -21.22
C ASN A 53 19.42 -5.56 -19.88
N PHE A 54 18.82 -4.98 -18.84
CA PHE A 54 18.84 -5.59 -17.52
C PHE A 54 17.60 -5.26 -16.71
N SER A 55 17.32 -6.12 -15.76
CA SER A 55 16.37 -5.90 -14.66
C SER A 55 17.12 -5.76 -13.34
N TRP A 56 16.46 -5.19 -12.35
CA TRP A 56 16.99 -5.11 -10.99
C TRP A 56 15.86 -5.19 -9.98
N TRP A 57 16.20 -5.61 -8.77
CA TRP A 57 15.33 -5.47 -7.61
C TRP A 57 16.15 -5.07 -6.39
N CYS A 58 15.61 -4.20 -5.56
CA CYS A 58 16.26 -3.77 -4.32
C CYS A 58 15.54 -4.38 -3.13
N GLN A 59 16.30 -4.86 -2.16
CA GLN A 59 15.75 -5.33 -0.90
C GLN A 59 15.09 -4.16 -0.15
N PRO A 60 13.83 -4.32 0.32
CA PRO A 60 13.17 -3.30 1.14
C PRO A 60 13.96 -3.00 2.42
N GLY A 61 13.98 -1.73 2.83
CA GLY A 61 14.60 -1.30 4.09
C GLY A 61 16.14 -1.38 4.15
N ASN A 62 16.82 -1.77 3.06
CA ASN A 62 18.28 -1.71 2.97
C ASN A 62 18.71 -1.12 1.62
N LEU A 63 20.00 -0.81 1.51
CA LEU A 63 20.58 -0.19 0.30
C LEU A 63 21.13 -1.22 -0.68
N ARG A 64 20.63 -2.47 -0.64
CA ARG A 64 21.15 -3.59 -1.42
C ARG A 64 20.22 -3.90 -2.59
N CYS A 65 20.78 -3.96 -3.80
CA CYS A 65 20.07 -4.33 -5.02
C CYS A 65 20.76 -5.49 -5.75
N TYR A 66 19.97 -6.24 -6.49
CA TYR A 66 20.37 -7.37 -7.29
C TYR A 66 20.10 -7.04 -8.75
N PHE A 67 21.06 -7.32 -9.62
CA PHE A 67 21.01 -7.00 -11.03
C PHE A 67 21.07 -8.27 -11.87
N ASP A 68 20.29 -8.30 -12.94
CA ASP A 68 20.20 -9.45 -13.83
C ASP A 68 20.27 -9.00 -15.30
N PRO A 69 21.33 -9.40 -16.05
CA PRO A 69 21.49 -9.05 -17.46
C PRO A 69 20.74 -9.98 -18.42
N ALA A 70 19.92 -10.93 -17.95
CA ALA A 70 19.29 -11.99 -18.75
C ALA A 70 18.45 -11.51 -19.95
N TRP A 71 18.08 -10.23 -19.98
CA TRP A 71 17.33 -9.62 -21.08
C TRP A 71 18.21 -9.09 -22.23
N SER A 72 19.54 -9.20 -22.10
CA SER A 72 20.49 -8.80 -23.14
C SER A 72 20.52 -9.80 -24.29
N THR A 73 20.72 -9.31 -25.52
CA THR A 73 20.83 -10.14 -26.73
C THR A 73 22.15 -9.90 -27.45
N GLY A 74 22.56 -10.82 -28.31
CA GLY A 74 23.79 -10.74 -29.11
C GLY A 74 24.36 -12.12 -29.44
N GLN A 75 25.49 -12.17 -30.16
CA GLN A 75 26.15 -13.44 -30.50
C GLN A 75 26.91 -14.01 -29.28
N PRO A 76 26.54 -15.18 -28.74
CA PRO A 76 27.22 -15.74 -27.57
C PRO A 76 28.65 -16.22 -27.89
N PRO A 77 29.56 -16.25 -26.90
CA PRO A 77 29.34 -15.86 -25.50
C PRO A 77 29.24 -14.35 -25.30
N LEU A 78 28.34 -13.92 -24.40
CA LEU A 78 28.21 -12.53 -23.99
C LEU A 78 29.10 -12.24 -22.79
N GLN A 79 29.73 -11.06 -22.77
CA GLN A 79 30.54 -10.54 -21.68
C GLN A 79 29.83 -9.33 -21.07
N PHE A 80 29.62 -9.34 -19.76
CA PHE A 80 28.90 -8.30 -19.03
C PHE A 80 29.88 -7.45 -18.23
N THR A 81 29.83 -6.13 -18.42
CA THR A 81 30.62 -5.17 -17.64
C THR A 81 29.69 -4.16 -17.00
N TRP A 82 29.67 -4.13 -15.67
CA TRP A 82 28.84 -3.23 -14.89
C TRP A 82 29.63 -2.00 -14.44
N THR A 83 29.00 -0.83 -14.53
CA THR A 83 29.51 0.41 -13.94
C THR A 83 28.48 0.95 -12.95
N PHE A 84 28.92 1.04 -11.69
CA PHE A 84 28.15 1.58 -10.57
C PHE A 84 28.72 2.95 -10.15
N PRO A 85 27.94 3.81 -9.47
CA PRO A 85 28.45 5.05 -8.92
C PRO A 85 29.63 4.82 -7.95
N PRO A 86 30.51 5.82 -7.77
CA PRO A 86 31.60 5.74 -6.79
C PRO A 86 31.08 5.41 -5.38
N GLY A 87 31.76 4.50 -4.69
CA GLY A 87 31.40 4.07 -3.32
C GLY A 87 30.38 2.93 -3.24
N ALA A 88 29.84 2.46 -4.37
CA ALA A 88 29.03 1.24 -4.40
C ALA A 88 29.91 -0.01 -4.24
N PHE A 89 29.48 -0.94 -3.38
CA PHE A 89 30.15 -2.23 -3.19
C PHE A 89 29.41 -3.29 -3.99
N SER A 90 30.07 -3.89 -4.98
CA SER A 90 29.50 -4.96 -5.81
C SER A 90 30.12 -6.32 -5.46
N SER A 91 29.31 -7.37 -5.57
CA SER A 91 29.69 -8.76 -5.32
C SER A 91 28.95 -9.67 -6.29
N GLY A 92 29.57 -10.74 -6.77
CA GLY A 92 29.01 -11.60 -7.83
C GLY A 92 29.44 -11.17 -9.23
N GLY A 93 29.46 -12.13 -10.16
CA GLY A 93 29.90 -11.96 -11.55
C GLY A 93 28.85 -11.27 -12.42
N ASP A 94 28.34 -11.97 -13.42
CA ASP A 94 27.44 -11.38 -14.42
C ASP A 94 26.12 -10.84 -13.85
N ALA A 95 25.63 -11.43 -12.75
CA ALA A 95 24.47 -10.99 -11.99
C ALA A 95 24.89 -10.47 -10.59
N PRO A 96 25.38 -9.22 -10.48
CA PRO A 96 25.95 -8.73 -9.25
C PRO A 96 24.87 -8.31 -8.24
N THR A 97 25.23 -8.44 -6.96
CA THR A 97 24.55 -7.81 -5.84
C THR A 97 25.36 -6.59 -5.40
N VAL A 98 24.70 -5.44 -5.28
CA VAL A 98 25.36 -4.14 -5.03
C VAL A 98 24.73 -3.44 -3.83
N SER A 99 25.57 -2.97 -2.92
CA SER A 99 25.19 -2.10 -1.81
C SER A 99 25.55 -0.66 -2.13
N PHE A 100 24.58 0.24 -1.99
CA PHE A 100 24.74 1.67 -2.21
C PHE A 100 24.84 2.41 -0.88
N TYR A 101 25.58 3.51 -0.82
CA TYR A 101 25.60 4.41 0.34
C TYR A 101 26.03 5.81 -0.10
N PRO A 102 25.33 6.89 0.31
CA PRO A 102 24.09 6.96 1.11
C PRO A 102 22.82 6.46 0.36
N PRO A 103 21.57 6.60 0.88
CA PRO A 103 20.36 6.38 0.09
C PRO A 103 20.19 7.45 -0.99
N GLY A 104 19.70 7.09 -2.18
CA GLY A 104 19.52 8.03 -3.28
C GLY A 104 19.11 7.36 -4.59
N THR A 105 19.09 8.16 -5.68
CA THR A 105 18.91 7.66 -7.05
C THR A 105 20.26 7.65 -7.75
N TYR A 106 20.60 6.51 -8.34
CA TYR A 106 21.89 6.23 -8.95
C TYR A 106 21.73 5.78 -10.40
N SER A 107 22.58 6.29 -11.29
CA SER A 107 22.70 5.78 -12.65
C SER A 107 23.54 4.52 -12.65
N VAL A 108 22.95 3.39 -13.04
CA VAL A 108 23.65 2.11 -13.22
C VAL A 108 23.76 1.79 -14.69
N THR A 109 24.97 1.47 -15.13
CA THR A 109 25.27 1.20 -16.54
C THR A 109 25.71 -0.24 -16.74
N LEU A 110 25.10 -0.94 -17.70
CA LEU A 110 25.53 -2.24 -18.19
C LEU A 110 26.10 -2.09 -19.60
N ARG A 111 27.31 -2.59 -19.83
CA ARG A 111 27.92 -2.78 -21.14
C ARG A 111 27.98 -4.27 -21.46
N VAL A 112 27.48 -4.65 -22.63
CA VAL A 112 27.49 -6.03 -23.15
C VAL A 112 28.40 -6.08 -24.36
N ARG A 113 29.31 -7.05 -24.39
CA ARG A 113 30.17 -7.35 -25.54
C ARG A 113 29.89 -8.78 -26.02
N ASP A 114 29.74 -8.95 -27.32
CA ASP A 114 29.45 -10.26 -27.93
C ASP A 114 30.71 -10.97 -28.45
N ALA A 115 30.56 -12.18 -28.99
CA ALA A 115 31.67 -12.98 -29.53
C ALA A 115 32.34 -12.37 -30.77
N LEU A 116 31.62 -11.50 -31.49
CA LEU A 116 32.13 -10.76 -32.65
C LEU A 116 32.88 -9.50 -32.23
N GLY A 117 32.91 -9.20 -30.93
CA GLY A 117 33.54 -8.02 -30.36
C GLY A 117 32.70 -6.75 -30.48
N GLN A 118 31.42 -6.86 -30.89
CA GLN A 118 30.48 -5.75 -30.92
C GLN A 118 30.00 -5.43 -29.51
N GLU A 119 29.58 -4.18 -29.28
CA GLU A 119 29.25 -3.70 -27.95
C GLU A 119 27.97 -2.87 -27.92
N SER A 120 27.29 -2.94 -26.78
CA SER A 120 26.10 -2.16 -26.49
C SER A 120 26.08 -1.75 -25.04
N THR A 121 25.50 -0.58 -24.74
CA THR A 121 25.46 -0.03 -23.38
C THR A 121 24.07 0.50 -23.08
N VAL A 122 23.59 0.26 -21.85
CA VAL A 122 22.34 0.80 -21.34
C VAL A 122 22.55 1.36 -19.93
N THR A 123 21.97 2.52 -19.65
CA THR A 123 22.00 3.16 -18.33
C THR A 123 20.58 3.32 -17.81
N ARG A 124 20.34 2.93 -16.55
CA ARG A 124 19.02 3.09 -15.89
C ARG A 124 19.14 3.73 -14.51
N PRO A 125 18.16 4.56 -14.10
CA PRO A 125 18.09 5.07 -12.73
C PRO A 125 17.61 3.97 -11.78
N VAL A 126 18.36 3.74 -10.71
CA VAL A 126 18.05 2.80 -9.62
C VAL A 126 17.98 3.60 -8.34
N SER A 127 16.93 3.39 -7.52
CA SER A 127 16.77 4.09 -6.24
C SER A 127 16.77 3.11 -5.06
N PRO A 128 17.95 2.59 -4.66
CA PRO A 128 18.10 1.77 -3.46
C PRO A 128 17.71 2.56 -2.22
N GLY A 129 16.76 2.05 -1.44
CA GLY A 129 16.39 2.60 -0.14
C GLY A 129 15.80 4.01 -0.11
N ALA A 130 15.26 4.55 -1.20
CA ALA A 130 14.32 5.67 -1.10
C ALA A 130 12.94 5.17 -0.65
N GLN A 131 12.86 4.41 0.46
CA GLN A 131 11.58 4.06 1.07
C GLN A 131 11.16 5.21 1.99
N TYR A 132 10.11 5.92 1.63
CA TYR A 132 9.52 6.88 2.54
C TYR A 132 8.88 6.11 3.69
N LEU A 133 9.33 6.39 4.91
CA LEU A 133 8.61 5.99 6.12
C LEU A 133 7.56 7.07 6.40
N PRO A 134 6.28 6.84 6.04
CA PRO A 134 5.22 7.82 6.21
C PRO A 134 5.05 8.11 7.70
N LYS A 135 4.72 9.37 8.01
CA LYS A 135 4.39 9.75 9.37
C LYS A 135 3.07 9.11 9.82
N THR A 136 3.07 8.58 11.03
CA THR A 136 1.86 8.14 11.73
C THR A 136 1.02 9.35 12.13
N GLY A 137 -0.25 9.39 11.74
CA GLY A 137 -1.17 10.46 12.10
C GLY A 137 -2.20 10.74 11.01
N SER A 138 -2.76 11.94 11.05
CA SER A 138 -3.80 12.39 10.11
C SER A 138 -3.18 12.93 8.83
N TRP A 139 -3.72 12.48 7.69
CA TRP A 139 -3.42 12.91 6.34
C TRP A 139 -4.71 13.40 5.68
N SER A 140 -4.64 14.45 4.89
CA SER A 140 -5.82 14.97 4.18
C SER A 140 -5.45 15.75 2.93
N ASN A 141 -6.46 16.00 2.10
CA ASN A 141 -6.36 16.92 0.97
C ASN A 141 -6.68 18.35 1.44
N LEU A 142 -5.68 19.23 1.45
CA LEU A 142 -5.85 20.63 1.87
C LEU A 142 -6.76 21.44 0.95
N ALA A 143 -6.92 21.03 -0.31
CA ALA A 143 -7.84 21.68 -1.24
C ALA A 143 -9.30 21.21 -1.06
N ARG A 144 -9.52 20.11 -0.33
CA ARG A 144 -10.84 19.54 -0.04
C ARG A 144 -10.96 19.17 1.45
N PRO A 145 -10.91 20.16 2.36
CA PRO A 145 -10.93 19.90 3.79
C PRO A 145 -12.23 19.20 4.22
N GLY A 146 -12.10 18.27 5.17
CA GLY A 146 -13.22 17.57 5.79
C GLY A 146 -13.06 16.06 5.79
N SER A 147 -12.61 15.48 4.68
CA SER A 147 -12.20 14.08 4.65
C SER A 147 -10.74 13.94 5.08
N SER A 148 -10.43 12.87 5.81
CA SER A 148 -9.08 12.61 6.31
C SER A 148 -8.83 11.12 6.51
N LEU A 149 -7.59 10.73 6.30
CA LEU A 149 -7.08 9.40 6.53
C LEU A 149 -6.16 9.43 7.73
N ASP A 150 -6.52 8.73 8.80
CA ASP A 150 -5.55 8.48 9.85
C ASP A 150 -4.77 7.21 9.50
N PHE A 151 -3.47 7.37 9.28
CA PHE A 151 -2.55 6.34 8.79
C PHE A 151 -1.56 5.98 9.89
N PHE A 152 -1.43 4.69 10.22
CA PHE A 152 -0.64 4.25 11.36
C PHE A 152 0.24 3.05 11.01
N ALA A 153 1.47 3.06 11.54
CA ALA A 153 2.30 1.86 11.60
C ALA A 153 1.76 0.87 12.62
N THR A 154 2.05 -0.41 12.40
CA THR A 154 1.73 -1.55 13.27
C THR A 154 3.03 -2.17 13.80
N PRO A 155 2.99 -3.00 14.86
CA PRO A 155 4.22 -3.49 15.53
C PRO A 155 5.03 -4.38 14.61
N ASN A 156 4.31 -5.04 13.70
CA ASN A 156 4.84 -6.02 12.76
C ASN A 156 5.40 -5.35 11.49
N GLY A 157 5.55 -4.02 11.46
CA GLY A 157 6.11 -3.25 10.34
C GLY A 157 5.14 -2.98 9.19
N GLY A 158 3.89 -3.44 9.28
CA GLY A 158 2.82 -3.10 8.35
C GLY A 158 2.17 -1.75 8.70
N TYR A 159 1.25 -1.32 7.85
CA TYR A 159 0.44 -0.12 8.05
C TYR A 159 -1.05 -0.43 7.88
N THR A 160 -1.87 0.27 8.65
CA THR A 160 -3.33 0.29 8.52
C THR A 160 -3.84 1.72 8.59
N ALA A 161 -5.07 1.94 8.13
CA ALA A 161 -5.67 3.25 8.05
C ALA A 161 -7.15 3.25 8.43
N THR A 162 -7.60 4.36 8.98
CA THR A 162 -9.02 4.69 9.12
C THR A 162 -9.34 5.91 8.27
N TRP A 163 -10.30 5.77 7.37
CA TRP A 163 -10.71 6.86 6.49
C TRP A 163 -12.04 7.46 6.97
N TYR A 164 -12.02 8.73 7.31
CA TYR A 164 -13.19 9.51 7.70
C TYR A 164 -13.66 10.36 6.51
N THR A 165 -14.91 10.16 6.13
CA THR A 165 -15.55 10.82 4.98
C THR A 165 -17.06 10.92 5.24
N PHE A 166 -17.84 11.12 4.19
CA PHE A 166 -19.27 11.34 4.26
C PHE A 166 -20.02 10.43 3.28
N THR A 167 -21.30 10.20 3.55
CA THR A 167 -22.24 9.59 2.62
C THR A 167 -22.73 10.63 1.60
N PRO A 168 -23.43 10.21 0.52
CA PRO A 168 -24.01 11.14 -0.46
C PRO A 168 -24.92 12.23 0.12
N ASP A 169 -25.66 11.90 1.19
CA ASP A 169 -26.50 12.82 1.97
C ASP A 169 -25.71 13.69 2.96
N GLY A 170 -24.38 13.52 3.03
CA GLY A 170 -23.49 14.34 3.85
C GLY A 170 -23.35 13.89 5.30
N ALA A 171 -23.88 12.72 5.67
CA ALA A 171 -23.71 12.15 7.01
C ALA A 171 -22.28 11.58 7.18
N PRO A 172 -21.68 11.68 8.38
CA PRO A 172 -20.35 11.17 8.63
C PRO A 172 -20.33 9.63 8.56
N VAL A 173 -19.38 9.08 7.81
CA VAL A 173 -19.11 7.64 7.69
C VAL A 173 -17.61 7.40 7.80
N TRP A 174 -17.23 6.26 8.35
CA TRP A 174 -15.83 5.85 8.43
C TRP A 174 -15.63 4.47 7.83
N TYR A 175 -14.44 4.25 7.30
CA TYR A 175 -13.97 2.98 6.76
C TYR A 175 -12.65 2.61 7.42
N THR A 176 -12.34 1.33 7.47
CA THR A 176 -11.05 0.83 7.97
C THR A 176 -10.39 -0.06 6.95
N THR A 177 -9.07 -0.16 6.99
CA THR A 177 -8.35 -1.09 6.13
C THR A 177 -7.86 -2.31 6.88
N GLY A 178 -7.54 -3.36 6.11
CA GLY A 178 -6.62 -4.39 6.58
C GLY A 178 -5.21 -3.82 6.82
N ILE A 179 -4.33 -4.66 7.37
CA ILE A 179 -2.90 -4.35 7.46
C ILE A 179 -2.24 -4.74 6.14
N SER A 180 -1.40 -3.85 5.61
CA SER A 180 -0.59 -4.12 4.43
C SER A 180 0.78 -3.45 4.53
N PHE A 181 1.71 -3.81 3.66
CA PHE A 181 3.09 -3.37 3.72
C PHE A 181 3.41 -2.39 2.59
N LEU A 182 4.38 -1.51 2.86
CA LEU A 182 4.92 -0.64 1.81
C LEU A 182 5.79 -1.43 0.86
N TYR A 183 5.50 -1.33 -0.43
CA TYR A 183 6.32 -1.84 -1.51
C TYR A 183 6.57 -0.74 -2.53
N ASN A 184 7.84 -0.40 -2.77
CA ASN A 184 8.24 0.66 -3.70
C ASN A 184 7.45 1.98 -3.48
N ASN A 185 7.40 2.46 -2.24
CA ASN A 185 6.65 3.65 -1.81
C ASN A 185 5.13 3.57 -2.05
N SER A 186 4.59 2.39 -2.29
CA SER A 186 3.15 2.19 -2.51
C SER A 186 2.63 1.29 -1.40
N TRP A 187 1.53 1.67 -0.78
CA TRP A 187 0.79 0.84 0.15
C TRP A 187 -0.61 0.67 -0.41
N SER A 188 -1.14 -0.55 -0.39
CA SER A 188 -2.52 -0.81 -0.77
C SER A 188 -3.13 -1.86 0.16
N ALA A 189 -4.37 -1.64 0.56
CA ALA A 189 -5.10 -2.52 1.46
C ALA A 189 -6.58 -2.60 1.08
N PRO A 190 -7.25 -3.75 1.37
CA PRO A 190 -8.71 -3.84 1.27
C PRO A 190 -9.37 -2.86 2.24
N LEU A 191 -10.48 -2.28 1.81
CA LEU A 191 -11.27 -1.30 2.54
C LEU A 191 -12.58 -1.94 3.01
N TYR A 192 -12.90 -1.75 4.29
CA TYR A 192 -14.06 -2.30 4.94
C TYR A 192 -14.96 -1.20 5.50
N LEU A 193 -16.26 -1.34 5.27
CA LEU A 193 -17.30 -0.61 6.00
C LEU A 193 -17.62 -1.38 7.28
N SER A 194 -17.53 -0.72 8.42
CA SER A 194 -17.91 -1.29 9.71
C SER A 194 -19.35 -0.92 10.04
N THR A 195 -20.21 -1.91 10.27
CA THR A 195 -21.61 -1.71 10.67
C THR A 195 -21.90 -2.41 11.99
N TRP A 196 -22.98 -2.04 12.66
CA TRP A 196 -23.40 -2.68 13.90
C TRP A 196 -24.61 -3.57 13.68
N ASN A 197 -24.55 -4.82 14.14
CA ASN A 197 -25.66 -5.77 14.04
C ASN A 197 -26.58 -5.79 15.28
N GLY A 198 -26.27 -4.97 16.29
CA GLY A 198 -26.95 -4.95 17.59
C GLY A 198 -26.10 -5.53 18.73
N SER A 199 -25.08 -6.34 18.43
CA SER A 199 -24.22 -6.98 19.45
C SER A 199 -22.72 -6.86 19.16
N SER A 200 -22.32 -6.83 17.89
CA SER A 200 -20.92 -6.70 17.49
C SER A 200 -20.79 -5.92 16.18
N ASN A 201 -19.57 -5.50 15.87
CA ASN A 201 -19.29 -4.93 14.56
C ASN A 201 -19.20 -6.02 13.48
N VAL A 202 -19.64 -5.65 12.28
CA VAL A 202 -19.55 -6.46 11.07
C VAL A 202 -18.78 -5.67 10.03
N LEU A 203 -17.68 -6.25 9.54
CA LEU A 203 -16.84 -5.67 8.49
C LEU A 203 -17.27 -6.21 7.13
N THR A 204 -17.73 -5.32 6.26
CA THR A 204 -18.07 -5.65 4.87
C THR A 204 -17.00 -5.08 3.95
N SER A 205 -16.40 -5.92 3.10
CA SER A 205 -15.45 -5.43 2.09
C SER A 205 -16.20 -4.58 1.06
N VAL A 206 -15.75 -3.34 0.86
CA VAL A 206 -16.38 -2.36 -0.04
C VAL A 206 -15.42 -1.86 -1.12
N GLY A 207 -14.15 -2.26 -1.07
CA GLY A 207 -13.17 -1.94 -2.10
C GLY A 207 -11.75 -1.90 -1.56
N SER A 208 -10.99 -0.87 -1.93
CA SER A 208 -9.57 -0.75 -1.57
C SER A 208 -9.12 0.71 -1.44
N LEU A 209 -8.04 0.92 -0.70
CA LEU A 209 -7.28 2.16 -0.67
C LEU A 209 -5.85 1.92 -1.16
N GLU A 210 -5.27 2.96 -1.75
CA GLU A 210 -3.86 3.02 -2.12
C GLU A 210 -3.26 4.37 -1.71
N LEU A 211 -2.05 4.33 -1.17
CA LEU A 211 -1.19 5.49 -0.98
C LEU A 211 0.09 5.28 -1.77
N LYS A 212 0.31 6.12 -2.79
CA LYS A 212 1.61 6.26 -3.45
C LYS A 212 2.37 7.41 -2.82
N LEU A 213 3.32 7.10 -1.95
CA LEU A 213 4.14 8.08 -1.25
C LEU A 213 5.09 8.79 -2.22
N MET A 214 5.05 10.12 -2.20
CA MET A 214 5.98 11.00 -2.91
C MET A 214 7.03 11.59 -1.94
N SER A 215 6.72 11.59 -0.65
CA SER A 215 7.65 11.87 0.44
C SER A 215 7.14 11.24 1.74
N ARG A 216 7.81 11.49 2.87
CA ARG A 216 7.32 11.07 4.21
C ARG A 216 6.05 11.79 4.65
N SER A 217 5.64 12.86 3.95
CA SER A 217 4.51 13.73 4.30
C SER A 217 3.62 14.10 3.11
N SER A 218 3.81 13.49 1.94
CA SER A 218 2.96 13.69 0.77
C SER A 218 2.76 12.37 0.01
N ALA A 219 1.53 12.17 -0.48
CA ALA A 219 1.12 10.96 -1.18
C ALA A 219 0.01 11.25 -2.20
N ALA A 220 -0.08 10.43 -3.25
CA ALA A 220 -1.32 10.30 -4.00
C ALA A 220 -2.20 9.28 -3.28
N PHE A 221 -3.37 9.71 -2.85
CA PHE A 221 -4.39 8.87 -2.22
C PHE A 221 -5.40 8.45 -3.26
N SER A 222 -5.50 7.16 -3.51
CA SER A 222 -6.48 6.58 -4.43
C SER A 222 -7.41 5.63 -3.69
N TYR A 223 -8.65 5.55 -4.15
CA TYR A 223 -9.64 4.66 -3.57
C TYR A 223 -10.52 4.02 -4.64
N THR A 224 -11.09 2.87 -4.28
CA THR A 224 -12.29 2.33 -4.90
C THR A 224 -13.27 1.96 -3.81
N VAL A 225 -14.50 2.45 -3.88
CA VAL A 225 -15.60 2.15 -2.93
C VAL A 225 -16.85 1.84 -3.72
N ASN A 226 -17.37 0.61 -3.61
CA ASN A 226 -18.58 0.16 -4.30
C ASN A 226 -18.57 0.47 -5.81
N GLY A 227 -17.40 0.29 -6.46
CA GLY A 227 -17.20 0.56 -7.89
C GLY A 227 -16.91 2.03 -8.25
N VAL A 228 -17.00 2.95 -7.30
CA VAL A 228 -16.61 4.36 -7.48
C VAL A 228 -15.15 4.53 -7.15
N SER A 229 -14.36 5.04 -8.10
CA SER A 229 -12.93 5.30 -7.89
C SER A 229 -12.61 6.80 -7.89
N GLY A 230 -11.55 7.17 -7.18
CA GLY A 230 -11.03 8.53 -7.16
C GLY A 230 -9.56 8.56 -6.76
N ASN A 231 -8.92 9.70 -7.06
CA ASN A 231 -7.53 9.97 -6.71
C ASN A 231 -7.38 11.44 -6.32
N GLU A 232 -6.70 11.69 -5.20
CA GLU A 232 -6.47 13.03 -4.66
C GLU A 232 -5.09 13.16 -4.01
N PRO A 233 -4.47 14.35 -4.00
CA PRO A 233 -3.24 14.58 -3.26
C PRO A 233 -3.53 14.66 -1.76
N TYR A 234 -2.82 13.85 -0.97
CA TYR A 234 -2.88 13.88 0.49
C TYR A 234 -1.55 14.35 1.06
N THR A 235 -1.61 15.19 2.09
CA THR A 235 -0.45 15.63 2.87
C THR A 235 -0.66 15.34 4.34
N TYR A 236 0.43 14.97 5.00
CA TYR A 236 0.45 14.78 6.45
C TYR A 236 0.13 16.09 7.15
N GLN A 237 -0.80 16.05 8.10
CA GLN A 237 -1.23 17.21 8.86
C GLN A 237 -0.63 17.20 10.27
N LEU A 238 -0.92 16.16 11.04
CA LEU A 238 -0.77 16.20 12.49
C LEU A 238 -0.70 14.81 13.12
N GLY A 239 -0.15 14.75 14.33
CA GLY A 239 0.13 13.52 15.08
C GLY A 239 1.63 13.34 15.32
N GLY A 240 2.02 12.09 15.59
CA GLY A 240 3.41 11.65 15.69
C GLY A 240 3.98 11.61 17.10
N LEU A 241 3.28 12.16 18.10
CA LEU A 241 3.62 11.96 19.53
C LEU A 241 2.94 10.73 20.12
N ASP A 242 3.39 10.34 21.32
CA ASP A 242 3.13 9.07 22.00
C ASP A 242 1.70 8.53 21.91
N ARG A 243 0.69 9.37 22.16
CA ARG A 243 -0.72 8.91 22.20
C ARG A 243 -1.36 8.88 20.82
N THR A 244 -0.69 9.38 19.79
CA THR A 244 -1.16 9.27 18.40
C THR A 244 -1.35 7.80 18.04
N GLY A 245 -2.54 7.44 17.56
CA GLY A 245 -2.87 6.05 17.27
C GLY A 245 -4.38 5.79 17.28
N ALA A 246 -4.74 4.58 16.88
CA ALA A 246 -6.07 4.03 17.06
C ALA A 246 -6.18 3.36 18.44
N TRP A 247 -7.27 3.62 19.14
CA TRP A 247 -7.57 3.14 20.49
C TRP A 247 -8.96 2.52 20.50
N TYR A 248 -9.12 1.37 21.14
CA TYR A 248 -10.37 0.62 21.16
C TYR A 248 -10.67 0.11 22.57
N GLU A 249 -11.94 -0.18 22.83
CA GLU A 249 -12.38 -0.86 24.05
C GLU A 249 -12.37 -2.39 23.85
N PRO A 250 -11.50 -3.14 24.55
CA PRO A 250 -11.44 -4.59 24.38
C PRO A 250 -12.74 -5.30 24.78
N ALA A 251 -13.43 -4.80 25.81
CA ALA A 251 -14.66 -5.41 26.34
C ALA A 251 -15.88 -5.22 25.41
N PHE A 252 -15.84 -4.21 24.54
CA PHE A 252 -16.92 -3.88 23.61
C PHE A 252 -16.32 -3.36 22.30
N SER A 253 -15.67 -4.28 21.57
CA SER A 253 -14.92 -3.95 20.36
C SER A 253 -15.83 -3.51 19.20
N GLY A 254 -15.24 -2.75 18.28
CA GLY A 254 -15.91 -2.30 17.05
C GLY A 254 -16.14 -0.80 16.96
N TRP A 255 -15.98 -0.08 18.07
CA TRP A 255 -15.90 1.38 18.13
C TRP A 255 -14.50 1.79 18.61
N GLY A 256 -14.15 3.08 18.53
CA GLY A 256 -12.86 3.54 19.05
C GLY A 256 -12.59 5.02 18.91
N LEU A 257 -11.38 5.40 19.31
CA LEU A 257 -10.84 6.74 19.14
C LEU A 257 -9.58 6.69 18.29
N ASN A 258 -9.49 7.56 17.29
CA ASN A 258 -8.21 7.91 16.71
C ASN A 258 -7.74 9.20 17.33
N LEU A 259 -6.63 9.11 18.05
CA LEU A 259 -6.03 10.23 18.75
C LEU A 259 -4.88 10.80 17.91
N GLN A 260 -4.76 12.11 17.94
CA GLN A 260 -3.64 12.81 17.32
C GLN A 260 -3.05 13.79 18.32
N GLU A 261 -1.78 13.58 18.64
CA GLU A 261 -1.05 14.43 19.57
C GLU A 261 0.15 15.07 18.88
N HIS A 262 0.27 16.39 19.02
CA HIS A 262 1.46 17.15 18.69
C HIS A 262 1.68 18.26 19.72
N SER A 263 2.80 18.98 19.63
CA SER A 263 3.09 20.07 20.57
C SER A 263 1.92 21.07 20.65
N GLY A 264 1.29 21.16 21.82
CA GLY A 264 0.17 22.06 22.09
C GLY A 264 -1.22 21.60 21.60
N PHE A 265 -1.34 20.43 20.98
CA PHE A 265 -2.62 19.94 20.43
C PHE A 265 -2.89 18.49 20.76
N TYR A 266 -4.12 18.22 21.17
CA TYR A 266 -4.63 16.88 21.43
C TYR A 266 -6.02 16.74 20.81
N GLY A 267 -6.09 16.03 19.69
CA GLY A 267 -7.31 15.77 18.94
C GLY A 267 -7.81 14.35 19.13
N ALA A 268 -9.13 14.17 19.03
CA ALA A 268 -9.76 12.86 18.98
C ALA A 268 -10.85 12.83 17.90
N LYS A 269 -10.79 11.83 17.04
CA LYS A 269 -11.95 11.38 16.25
C LYS A 269 -12.55 10.16 16.94
N VAL A 270 -13.83 10.22 17.28
CA VAL A 270 -14.56 9.12 17.90
C VAL A 270 -15.41 8.45 16.84
N ALA A 271 -15.14 7.17 16.57
CA ALA A 271 -15.94 6.34 15.68
C ALA A 271 -16.92 5.52 16.51
N PHE A 272 -18.21 5.57 16.17
CA PHE A 272 -19.30 4.92 16.91
C PHE A 272 -20.45 4.55 15.96
N TYR A 273 -21.58 4.08 16.50
CA TYR A 273 -22.74 3.69 15.71
C TYR A 273 -24.01 4.42 16.11
N GLU A 274 -24.81 4.78 15.11
CA GLU A 274 -26.18 5.25 15.23
C GLU A 274 -27.11 4.17 14.66
N GLY A 275 -27.70 3.35 15.53
CA GLY A 275 -28.33 2.10 15.11
C GLY A 275 -27.29 1.16 14.50
N SER A 276 -27.47 0.75 13.24
CA SER A 276 -26.49 -0.06 12.50
C SER A 276 -25.42 0.77 11.77
N GLN A 277 -25.61 2.09 11.69
CA GLN A 277 -24.85 2.95 10.80
C GLN A 277 -23.59 3.49 11.49
N PRO A 278 -22.40 3.37 10.87
CA PRO A 278 -21.19 3.98 11.39
C PRO A 278 -21.27 5.50 11.31
N ARG A 279 -20.84 6.16 12.39
CA ARG A 279 -20.72 7.61 12.52
C ARG A 279 -19.38 7.97 13.11
N TRP A 280 -19.00 9.23 12.93
CA TRP A 280 -17.86 9.80 13.62
C TRP A 280 -18.12 11.25 14.02
N VAL A 281 -17.47 11.64 15.11
CA VAL A 281 -17.44 13.01 15.64
C VAL A 281 -16.01 13.34 16.00
N GLU A 282 -15.67 14.62 16.11
CA GLU A 282 -14.32 15.02 16.47
C GLU A 282 -14.27 16.21 17.41
N GLY A 283 -13.18 16.30 18.15
CA GLY A 283 -12.89 17.40 19.06
C GLY A 283 -11.40 17.56 19.27
N SER A 284 -11.01 18.66 19.89
CA SER A 284 -9.62 18.92 20.25
C SER A 284 -9.51 19.75 21.52
N THR A 285 -8.37 19.64 22.18
CA THR A 285 -7.99 20.43 23.36
C THR A 285 -6.46 20.51 23.43
N THR A 286 -5.92 21.08 24.50
CA THR A 286 -4.48 21.03 24.78
C THR A 286 -4.11 19.71 25.49
N PRO A 287 -2.89 19.16 25.25
CA PRO A 287 -2.46 17.93 25.90
C PRO A 287 -2.42 18.03 27.43
N GLY A 288 -2.87 16.97 28.11
CA GLY A 288 -2.77 16.80 29.56
C GLY A 288 -2.98 15.34 29.97
N PRO A 289 -2.72 14.96 31.23
CA PRO A 289 -2.89 13.58 31.71
C PRO A 289 -4.36 13.14 31.80
N SER A 290 -5.25 14.12 32.01
CA SER A 290 -6.70 13.96 31.99
C SER A 290 -7.29 15.16 31.27
N VAL A 291 -7.96 14.92 30.15
CA VAL A 291 -8.50 15.99 29.31
C VAL A 291 -9.98 15.76 29.03
N SER A 292 -10.69 16.85 28.75
CA SER A 292 -12.05 16.83 28.22
C SER A 292 -12.11 17.74 27.01
N MET A 293 -12.82 17.31 25.97
CA MET A 293 -13.02 18.10 24.76
C MET A 293 -14.47 18.01 24.30
N ASN A 294 -14.98 19.14 23.81
CA ASN A 294 -16.28 19.19 23.15
C ASN A 294 -16.17 18.50 21.79
N LEU A 295 -17.18 17.71 21.45
CA LEU A 295 -17.29 16.96 20.21
C LEU A 295 -18.26 17.64 19.26
N ASN A 296 -17.86 17.70 17.99
CA ASN A 296 -18.67 18.19 16.90
C ASN A 296 -19.02 17.07 15.94
N TRP A 297 -20.30 16.98 15.61
CA TRP A 297 -20.79 16.27 14.44
C TRP A 297 -20.44 17.06 13.20
N ARG A 298 -19.86 16.38 12.20
CA ARG A 298 -19.55 16.99 10.90
C ARG A 298 -20.63 16.64 9.90
N SER A 299 -21.06 17.62 9.11
CA SER A 299 -21.96 17.42 7.97
C SER A 299 -21.26 17.88 6.70
N GLY A 300 -21.08 16.97 5.73
CA GLY A 300 -20.21 17.20 4.58
C GLY A 300 -20.84 16.77 3.26
N PRO A 301 -21.89 17.46 2.76
CA PRO A 301 -22.35 17.24 1.39
C PRO A 301 -21.19 17.48 0.41
N GLY A 302 -21.09 16.66 -0.64
CA GLY A 302 -20.01 16.75 -1.64
C GLY A 302 -18.62 16.27 -1.19
N LEU A 303 -18.50 15.74 0.03
CA LEU A 303 -17.26 15.16 0.56
C LEU A 303 -17.27 13.62 0.61
N CYS A 304 -18.29 13.00 0.03
CA CYS A 304 -18.39 11.56 -0.19
C CYS A 304 -17.44 11.06 -1.29
N PRO A 305 -17.07 9.76 -1.30
CA PRO A 305 -16.34 9.14 -2.39
C PRO A 305 -17.02 9.41 -3.75
N GLY A 306 -16.27 9.96 -4.71
CA GLY A 306 -16.74 10.32 -6.06
C GLY A 306 -17.54 11.62 -6.17
N CYS A 307 -17.89 12.26 -5.06
CA CYS A 307 -18.71 13.46 -5.09
C CYS A 307 -17.93 14.72 -5.51
N THR A 308 -18.61 15.64 -6.17
CA THR A 308 -18.08 16.98 -6.45
C THR A 308 -18.00 17.78 -5.15
N TYR A 309 -16.84 18.39 -4.89
CA TYR A 309 -16.65 19.24 -3.73
C TYR A 309 -17.52 20.50 -3.80
N VAL A 310 -18.31 20.74 -2.77
CA VAL A 310 -19.20 21.92 -2.67
C VAL A 310 -18.83 22.89 -1.54
N GLY A 311 -17.88 22.51 -0.67
CA GLY A 311 -17.43 23.35 0.44
C GLY A 311 -16.97 22.56 1.67
N PRO A 312 -16.40 23.25 2.68
CA PRO A 312 -15.99 22.62 3.92
C PRO A 312 -17.20 22.08 4.71
N PRO A 313 -17.02 21.03 5.53
CA PRO A 313 -18.15 20.46 6.25
C PRO A 313 -18.56 21.35 7.43
N GLY A 314 -19.87 21.45 7.64
CA GLY A 314 -20.46 22.08 8.81
C GLY A 314 -20.09 21.34 10.10
N ALA A 315 -20.29 22.02 11.23
CA ALA A 315 -20.02 21.48 12.56
C ALA A 315 -21.20 21.78 13.49
N LEU A 316 -21.66 20.77 14.22
CA LEU A 316 -22.70 20.88 15.26
C LEU A 316 -22.18 20.28 16.57
N PRO A 317 -22.20 21.01 17.70
CA PRO A 317 -21.83 20.43 18.99
C PRO A 317 -22.80 19.31 19.38
N VAL A 318 -22.27 18.15 19.74
CA VAL A 318 -23.06 16.94 20.06
C VAL A 318 -22.70 16.28 21.38
N GLY A 319 -21.79 16.89 22.15
CA GLY A 319 -21.44 16.42 23.49
C GLY A 319 -19.95 16.49 23.75
N SER A 320 -19.42 15.51 24.46
CA SER A 320 -18.02 15.52 24.88
C SER A 320 -17.42 14.13 25.05
N VAL A 321 -16.09 14.10 25.02
CA VAL A 321 -15.27 12.96 25.42
C VAL A 321 -14.26 13.41 26.48
N SER A 322 -14.09 12.58 27.49
CA SER A 322 -13.03 12.71 28.49
C SER A 322 -12.05 11.54 28.33
N ILE A 323 -10.75 11.84 28.40
CA ILE A 323 -9.67 10.89 28.14
C ILE A 323 -8.64 10.99 29.26
N GLN A 324 -8.30 9.84 29.85
CA GLN A 324 -7.25 9.67 30.85
C GLN A 324 -6.26 8.63 30.33
N ILE A 325 -5.36 9.09 29.48
CA ILE A 325 -4.26 8.29 28.93
C ILE A 325 -2.97 9.04 29.27
N PRO A 326 -2.16 8.52 30.21
CA PRO A 326 -0.83 9.07 30.48
C PRO A 326 0.05 9.01 29.21
N SER A 327 0.99 9.95 29.09
CA SER A 327 2.00 9.91 28.03
C SER A 327 2.75 8.58 28.05
N SER A 328 3.17 8.08 26.88
CA SER A 328 3.79 6.75 26.68
C SER A 328 2.98 5.51 27.11
N SER A 329 1.76 5.67 27.65
CA SER A 329 0.90 4.52 27.99
C SER A 329 0.35 3.85 26.74
N THR A 330 0.07 2.55 26.84
CA THR A 330 -0.66 1.76 25.83
C THR A 330 -2.08 1.43 26.27
N SER A 331 -2.48 1.85 27.47
CA SER A 331 -3.82 1.73 28.01
C SER A 331 -4.27 3.01 28.73
N GLY A 332 -5.57 3.15 28.91
CA GLY A 332 -6.12 4.24 29.72
C GLY A 332 -7.64 4.16 29.79
N LEU A 333 -8.24 5.26 30.22
CA LEU A 333 -9.69 5.36 30.40
C LEU A 333 -10.27 6.41 29.47
N THR A 334 -11.49 6.15 29.01
CA THR A 334 -12.29 7.15 28.32
C THR A 334 -13.73 7.10 28.78
N LYS A 335 -14.41 8.25 28.72
CA LYS A 335 -15.84 8.42 28.97
C LYS A 335 -16.39 9.29 27.86
N MET A 336 -17.60 9.02 27.40
CA MET A 336 -18.24 9.85 26.38
C MET A 336 -19.72 10.01 26.60
N ASN A 337 -20.23 11.16 26.15
CA ASN A 337 -21.65 11.46 26.14
C ASN A 337 -21.95 12.20 24.83
N ILE A 338 -22.53 11.50 23.87
CA ILE A 338 -22.85 12.02 22.54
C ILE A 338 -24.36 11.91 22.33
N THR A 339 -24.97 12.98 21.83
CA THR A 339 -26.34 13.01 21.31
C THR A 339 -26.28 13.52 19.89
N THR A 340 -26.55 12.64 18.93
CA THR A 340 -26.52 12.94 17.49
C THR A 340 -27.62 13.91 17.08
N PRO A 341 -27.56 14.52 15.88
CA PRO A 341 -28.63 15.39 15.38
C PRO A 341 -30.00 14.71 15.28
N SER A 342 -30.04 13.38 15.12
CA SER A 342 -31.29 12.61 15.09
C SER A 342 -31.90 12.38 16.48
N GLY A 343 -31.16 12.71 17.55
CA GLY A 343 -31.51 12.41 18.94
C GLY A 343 -30.97 11.07 19.44
N ALA A 344 -30.33 10.25 18.60
CA ALA A 344 -29.70 9.00 19.06
C ALA A 344 -28.55 9.29 20.03
N ARG A 345 -28.46 8.50 21.11
CA ARG A 345 -27.49 8.69 22.19
C ARG A 345 -26.43 7.60 22.18
N TRP A 346 -25.18 8.01 22.29
CA TRP A 346 -24.03 7.13 22.52
C TRP A 346 -23.34 7.59 23.81
N VAL A 347 -23.62 6.89 24.91
CA VAL A 347 -23.16 7.26 26.25
C VAL A 347 -22.43 6.07 26.83
N LEU A 348 -21.16 6.28 27.17
CA LEU A 348 -20.35 5.28 27.85
C LEU A 348 -19.85 5.88 29.18
N PRO A 349 -19.87 5.08 30.27
CA PRO A 349 -19.18 5.46 31.49
C PRO A 349 -17.66 5.46 31.26
N TRP A 350 -16.87 5.54 32.33
CA TRP A 350 -15.44 5.27 32.21
C TRP A 350 -15.23 3.81 31.80
N VAL A 351 -14.60 3.62 30.65
CA VAL A 351 -14.25 2.31 30.08
C VAL A 351 -12.77 2.23 29.78
N ASN A 352 -12.23 1.02 29.80
CA ASN A 352 -10.83 0.75 29.48
C ASN A 352 -10.64 0.80 27.97
N VAL A 353 -9.63 1.55 27.52
CA VAL A 353 -9.17 1.55 26.13
C VAL A 353 -7.73 1.10 26.04
N SER A 354 -7.39 0.47 24.93
CA SER A 354 -6.05 0.00 24.61
C SER A 354 -5.64 0.46 23.22
N LYS A 355 -4.36 0.76 23.05
CA LYS A 355 -3.80 1.15 21.75
C LYS A 355 -3.79 -0.06 20.82
N LEU A 356 -4.43 0.07 19.65
CA LEU A 356 -4.51 -0.99 18.63
C LEU A 356 -3.17 -1.17 17.91
N THR A 357 -2.44 -0.08 17.74
CA THR A 357 -1.13 -0.03 17.11
C THR A 357 -0.08 -0.23 18.20
N GLN A 358 0.18 -1.48 18.56
CA GLN A 358 1.37 -1.82 19.35
C GLN A 358 2.62 -1.75 18.48
#